data_AF-A0A233SNJ5-F1
#
_entry.id   AF-A0A233SNJ5-F1
#
_cell.length_a   1.000
_cell.length_b   1.000
_cell.length_c   1.000
_cell.angle_alpha   90.00
_cell.angle_beta   90.00
_cell.angle_gamma   90.00
#
_symmetry.space_group_name_H-M   'P 1'
#
loop_
_entity.id
_entity.type
_entity.pdbx_description
1 polymer ?
#
loop_
_entity_poly.entity_id
_entity_poly.type
_entity_poly.pdbx_seq_one_letter_code
_entity_poly.pdbx_strand_id
1 'polypeptide(L)'
;MGLTRRLLTLLFAPLLALLPAPALGTGSASAVPLAKTLSIAQARSLPLGTVVTVQGSVTTPSGAFESSFGDKGFGLQDKTAGLYVSLRSDVHAYPCRHARVTGTLRDSSGLLTLVPADPSAVELRHTGQTVKPERVSTAGVGEATEGRLVKVVGRITQAPTSDLPYGYKLSVDDGSGSVLIFVNVQTGIDVSTLKPGQTVRVTGFSSQFGTHYEIDPRWPNDIKVVAA
;
A
#
# COMPACT_ATOMS: atom_id res chain seq x y z
N MET A 1 -92.17 12.86 48.37
CA MET A 1 -91.91 13.37 49.73
C MET A 1 -90.41 13.55 49.89
N GLY A 2 -89.94 14.77 50.18
CA GLY A 2 -88.53 15.12 50.47
C GLY A 2 -87.74 15.61 49.24
N LEU A 3 -87.62 16.92 49.01
CA LEU A 3 -86.54 17.83 49.50
C LEU A 3 -85.16 17.50 48.91
N THR A 4 -84.28 18.37 48.42
CA THR A 4 -84.19 19.82 48.16
C THR A 4 -82.81 20.04 47.50
N ARG A 5 -82.69 21.11 46.70
CA ARG A 5 -81.48 21.77 46.19
C ARG A 5 -80.15 21.48 46.92
N ARG A 6 -79.06 21.41 46.15
CA ARG A 6 -77.99 22.43 46.19
C ARG A 6 -77.07 22.36 44.95
N LEU A 7 -77.03 23.50 44.27
CA LEU A 7 -76.11 23.86 43.19
C LEU A 7 -74.73 24.09 43.80
N LEU A 8 -73.68 23.46 43.27
CA LEU A 8 -72.29 23.80 43.59
C LEU A 8 -71.54 24.03 42.28
N THR A 9 -71.38 25.30 41.94
CA THR A 9 -70.55 25.79 40.84
C THR A 9 -69.09 25.71 41.30
N LEU A 10 -68.28 24.85 40.68
CA LEU A 10 -66.83 24.84 40.85
C LEU A 10 -66.18 25.23 39.53
N LEU A 11 -65.70 26.48 39.50
CA LEU A 11 -64.69 26.96 38.56
C LEU A 11 -63.39 26.19 38.81
N PHE A 12 -62.83 25.56 37.77
CA PHE A 12 -61.42 25.16 37.75
C PHE A 12 -60.80 25.55 36.42
N ALA A 13 -59.70 26.29 36.52
CA ALA A 13 -58.95 26.92 35.44
C ALA A 13 -58.30 25.89 34.49
N PRO A 14 -58.11 26.22 33.20
CA PRO A 14 -57.33 25.37 32.31
C PRO A 14 -55.84 25.49 32.68
N LEU A 15 -55.27 24.39 33.17
CA LEU A 15 -53.83 24.22 33.32
C LEU A 15 -53.22 24.06 31.93
N LEU A 16 -52.58 25.11 31.43
CA LEU A 16 -51.85 25.11 30.17
C LEU A 16 -50.60 24.23 30.31
N ALA A 17 -50.67 22.99 29.81
CA ALA A 17 -49.53 22.09 29.77
C ALA A 17 -48.50 22.61 28.75
N LEU A 18 -47.38 23.11 29.26
CA LEU A 18 -46.22 23.52 28.48
C LEU A 18 -45.51 22.24 27.96
N LEU A 19 -45.70 21.92 26.67
CA LEU A 19 -44.97 20.84 26.01
C LEU A 19 -43.48 21.23 25.89
N PRO A 20 -42.53 20.35 26.27
CA PRO A 20 -41.11 20.61 26.04
C PRO A 20 -40.82 20.49 24.55
N ALA A 21 -40.24 21.56 23.98
CA ALA A 21 -39.74 21.56 22.61
C ALA A 21 -38.63 20.50 22.44
N PRO A 22 -38.56 19.79 21.30
CA PRO A 22 -37.41 18.95 21.00
C PRO A 22 -36.19 19.85 20.80
N ALA A 23 -35.24 19.79 21.73
CA ALA A 23 -33.94 20.38 21.53
C ALA A 23 -33.30 19.71 20.31
N LEU A 24 -33.13 20.47 19.22
CA LEU A 24 -32.26 20.11 18.11
C LEU A 24 -30.88 19.88 18.70
N GLY A 25 -30.54 18.60 18.92
CA GLY A 25 -29.20 18.19 19.30
C GLY A 25 -28.26 18.70 18.23
N THR A 26 -27.41 19.66 18.60
CA THR A 26 -26.26 20.04 17.80
C THR A 26 -25.43 18.78 17.63
N GLY A 27 -25.53 18.16 16.46
CA GLY A 27 -24.62 17.11 16.06
C GLY A 27 -23.23 17.70 16.11
N SER A 28 -22.50 17.42 17.18
CA SER A 28 -21.06 17.56 17.20
C SER A 28 -20.56 16.63 16.10
N ALA A 29 -20.24 17.20 14.94
CA ALA A 29 -19.36 16.54 14.00
C ALA A 29 -18.07 16.26 14.77
N SER A 30 -17.95 15.05 15.31
CA SER A 30 -16.70 14.56 15.86
C SER A 30 -15.70 14.59 14.72
N ALA A 31 -14.89 15.64 14.66
CA ALA A 31 -13.71 15.66 13.84
C ALA A 31 -12.87 14.46 14.28
N VAL A 32 -12.80 13.42 13.44
CA VAL A 32 -11.91 12.29 13.65
C VAL A 32 -10.51 12.89 13.87
N PRO A 33 -9.84 12.62 15.02
CA PRO A 33 -8.51 13.14 15.25
C PRO A 33 -7.64 12.80 14.05
N LEU A 34 -7.00 13.81 13.46
CA LEU A 34 -6.10 13.62 12.33
C LEU A 34 -5.01 12.64 12.78
N ALA A 35 -5.12 11.37 12.38
CA ALA A 35 -4.20 10.34 12.85
C ALA A 35 -2.76 10.78 12.55
N LYS A 36 -1.90 10.76 13.57
CA LYS A 36 -0.50 11.17 13.47
C LYS A 36 0.18 10.34 12.38
N THR A 37 0.71 11.00 11.36
CA THR A 37 1.51 10.35 10.32
C THR A 37 2.85 9.89 10.91
N LEU A 38 3.18 8.62 10.71
CA LEU A 38 4.48 8.04 11.04
C LEU A 38 5.40 8.05 9.81
N SER A 39 6.71 8.07 10.04
CA SER A 39 7.64 7.64 8.99
C SER A 39 7.46 6.15 8.69
N ILE A 40 7.78 5.74 7.46
CA ILE A 40 7.63 4.34 7.06
C ILE A 40 8.51 3.44 7.92
N ALA A 41 9.74 3.84 8.26
CA ALA A 41 10.60 3.06 9.15
C ALA A 41 10.00 2.87 10.56
N GLN A 42 9.38 3.92 11.12
CA GLN A 42 8.68 3.80 12.41
C GLN A 42 7.49 2.85 12.29
N ALA A 43 6.69 2.95 11.23
CA ALA A 43 5.59 2.03 11.00
C ALA A 43 6.07 0.58 10.92
N ARG A 44 7.16 0.31 10.17
CA ARG A 44 7.74 -1.04 10.05
C ARG A 44 8.19 -1.65 11.38
N SER A 45 8.52 -0.84 12.38
CA SER A 45 8.94 -1.31 13.72
C SER A 45 7.79 -1.68 14.65
N LEU A 46 6.54 -1.41 14.25
CA LEU A 46 5.36 -1.70 15.07
C LEU A 46 4.87 -3.13 14.86
N PRO A 47 4.21 -3.74 15.87
CA PRO A 47 3.69 -5.10 15.73
C PRO A 47 2.69 -5.24 14.58
N LEU A 48 2.65 -6.43 13.96
CA LEU A 48 1.60 -6.79 13.01
C LEU A 48 0.21 -6.62 13.65
N GLY A 49 -0.78 -6.24 12.84
CA GLY A 49 -2.12 -5.90 13.30
C GLY A 49 -2.28 -4.45 13.78
N THR A 50 -1.19 -3.69 13.91
CA THR A 50 -1.26 -2.26 14.25
C THR A 50 -1.82 -1.46 13.07
N VAL A 51 -2.77 -0.57 13.36
CA VAL A 51 -3.25 0.42 12.39
C VAL A 51 -2.33 1.64 12.42
N VAL A 52 -1.76 1.98 11.28
CA VAL A 52 -0.82 3.10 11.12
C VAL A 52 -1.30 4.03 10.01
N THR A 53 -0.85 5.27 10.07
CA THR A 53 -0.94 6.19 8.92
C THR A 53 0.46 6.61 8.50
N VAL A 54 0.77 6.42 7.22
CA VAL A 54 2.07 6.79 6.63
C VAL A 54 1.87 7.68 5.41
N GLN A 55 2.94 8.35 5.01
CA GLN A 55 2.99 9.16 3.81
C GLN A 55 4.27 8.86 3.03
N GLY A 56 4.18 8.90 1.71
CA GLY A 56 5.33 8.66 0.85
C GLY A 56 5.05 8.94 -0.61
N SER A 57 6.07 8.76 -1.42
CA SER A 57 5.97 8.80 -2.88
C SER A 57 5.72 7.39 -3.41
N VAL A 58 4.81 7.29 -4.38
CA VAL A 58 4.50 6.03 -5.05
C VAL A 58 5.69 5.61 -5.89
N THR A 59 6.13 4.35 -5.77
CA THR A 59 7.31 3.80 -6.47
C THR A 59 6.94 2.79 -7.55
N THR A 60 5.76 2.17 -7.47
CA THR A 60 5.25 1.23 -8.48
C THR A 60 3.82 1.60 -8.90
N PRO A 61 3.39 1.28 -10.13
CA PRO A 61 1.99 1.44 -10.51
C PRO A 61 1.07 0.47 -9.75
N SER A 62 -0.16 0.88 -9.47
CA SER A 62 -1.23 -0.01 -8.99
C SER A 62 -1.39 -1.20 -9.92
N GLY A 63 -1.42 -2.41 -9.36
CA GLY A 63 -1.64 -3.65 -10.12
C GLY A 63 -0.49 -4.09 -11.03
N ALA A 64 0.67 -3.41 -10.98
CA ALA A 64 1.83 -3.84 -11.75
C ALA A 64 2.29 -5.27 -11.40
N PHE A 65 1.98 -5.73 -10.19
CA PHE A 65 2.35 -7.05 -9.67
C PHE A 65 1.14 -7.93 -9.36
N GLU A 66 -0.03 -7.62 -9.95
CA GLU A 66 -1.29 -8.30 -9.63
C GLU A 66 -1.22 -9.81 -9.86
N SER A 67 -0.42 -10.29 -10.82
CA SER A 67 -0.29 -11.71 -11.07
C SER A 67 0.34 -12.46 -9.90
N SER A 68 1.44 -12.01 -9.30
CA SER A 68 2.05 -12.72 -8.17
C SER A 68 1.53 -12.29 -6.80
N PHE A 69 1.03 -11.06 -6.66
CA PHE A 69 0.55 -10.53 -5.36
C PHE A 69 -0.95 -10.78 -5.16
N GLY A 70 -1.70 -10.99 -6.25
CA GLY A 70 -3.14 -11.21 -6.23
C GLY A 70 -3.97 -9.98 -5.92
N ASP A 71 -3.38 -8.78 -5.92
CA ASP A 71 -4.06 -7.53 -5.63
C ASP A 71 -3.58 -6.37 -6.52
N LYS A 72 -4.22 -5.21 -6.41
CA LYS A 72 -3.98 -4.01 -7.22
C LYS A 72 -3.21 -2.92 -6.46
N GLY A 73 -2.43 -3.37 -5.49
CA GLY A 73 -1.59 -2.56 -4.64
C GLY A 73 -0.42 -1.90 -5.37
N PHE A 74 0.35 -1.15 -4.60
CA PHE A 74 1.47 -0.35 -5.11
C PHE A 74 2.55 -0.15 -4.03
N GLY A 75 3.79 0.10 -4.46
CA GLY A 75 4.90 0.45 -3.58
C GLY A 75 4.82 1.92 -3.14
N LEU A 76 5.09 2.16 -1.86
CA LEU A 76 5.13 3.48 -1.24
C LEU A 76 6.45 3.65 -0.50
N GLN A 77 7.14 4.78 -0.71
CA GLN A 77 8.45 5.01 -0.11
C GLN A 77 8.60 6.46 0.37
N ASP A 78 9.16 6.62 1.56
CA ASP A 78 9.64 7.90 2.09
C ASP A 78 11.18 7.90 2.19
N LYS A 79 11.75 8.88 2.89
CA LYS A 79 13.21 8.96 3.05
C LYS A 79 13.79 7.87 3.96
N THR A 80 12.95 7.17 4.72
CA THR A 80 13.32 6.29 5.83
C THR A 80 13.14 4.81 5.49
N ALA A 81 12.13 4.43 4.71
CA ALA A 81 11.89 3.05 4.27
C ALA A 81 10.84 3.00 3.16
N GLY A 82 10.59 1.79 2.64
CA GLY A 82 9.49 1.49 1.73
C GLY A 82 8.54 0.44 2.31
N LEU A 83 7.37 0.33 1.70
CA LEU A 83 6.28 -0.57 2.09
C LEU A 83 5.42 -0.88 0.86
N TYR A 84 4.84 -2.08 0.79
CA TYR A 84 3.78 -2.37 -0.18
C TYR A 84 2.41 -2.03 0.42
N VAL A 85 1.61 -1.28 -0.31
CA VAL A 85 0.21 -1.02 0.04
C VAL A 85 -0.66 -2.02 -0.70
N SER A 86 -1.24 -2.98 0.01
CA SER A 86 -2.06 -4.07 -0.56
C SER A 86 -3.55 -3.68 -0.58
N LEU A 87 -4.14 -3.62 -1.78
CA LEU A 87 -5.55 -3.28 -2.00
C LEU A 87 -6.15 -4.12 -3.11
N ARG A 88 -7.38 -4.63 -2.93
CA ARG A 88 -8.11 -5.34 -4.00
C ARG A 88 -8.60 -4.43 -5.12
N SER A 89 -8.90 -3.17 -4.81
CA SER A 89 -9.38 -2.19 -5.79
C SER A 89 -8.23 -1.39 -6.37
N ASP A 90 -8.32 -1.07 -7.66
CA ASP A 90 -7.36 -0.19 -8.31
C ASP A 90 -7.65 1.27 -7.92
N VAL A 91 -6.70 1.90 -7.24
CA VAL A 91 -6.74 3.34 -6.92
C VAL A 91 -6.02 4.19 -7.97
N HIS A 92 -5.52 3.55 -9.03
CA HIS A 92 -4.75 4.14 -10.11
C HIS A 92 -3.55 4.94 -9.58
N ALA A 93 -2.83 4.38 -8.61
CA ALA A 93 -1.56 4.95 -8.16
C ALA A 93 -0.51 4.73 -9.26
N TYR A 94 0.35 5.73 -9.46
CA TYR A 94 1.49 5.62 -10.38
C TYR A 94 2.67 6.42 -9.85
N PRO A 95 3.91 6.07 -10.25
CA PRO A 95 5.10 6.76 -9.79
C PRO A 95 5.04 8.29 -9.93
N CYS A 96 5.70 9.02 -9.05
CA CYS A 96 5.65 10.49 -8.94
C CYS A 96 4.34 11.05 -8.35
N ARG A 97 3.37 10.22 -7.95
CA ARG A 97 2.30 10.63 -7.03
C ARG A 97 2.77 10.56 -5.59
N HIS A 98 2.12 11.34 -4.73
CA HIS A 98 2.25 11.21 -3.27
C HIS A 98 0.99 10.57 -2.71
N ALA A 99 1.13 9.67 -1.73
CA ALA A 99 0.01 9.03 -1.06
C ALA A 99 0.12 9.23 0.45
N ARG A 100 -1.02 9.51 1.09
CA ARG A 100 -1.23 9.30 2.53
C ARG A 100 -2.12 8.07 2.69
N VAL A 101 -1.67 7.08 3.45
CA VAL A 101 -2.35 5.80 3.56
C VAL A 101 -2.53 5.44 5.02
N THR A 102 -3.78 5.12 5.39
CA THR A 102 -4.11 4.49 6.67
C THR A 102 -4.43 3.02 6.43
N GLY A 103 -3.80 2.12 7.20
CA GLY A 103 -4.03 0.69 7.05
C GLY A 103 -3.46 -0.13 8.19
N THR A 104 -3.71 -1.43 8.14
CA THR A 104 -3.23 -2.41 9.11
C THR A 104 -1.93 -3.05 8.61
N LEU A 105 -0.90 -3.10 9.44
CA LEU A 105 0.34 -3.84 9.12
C LEU A 105 0.08 -5.34 9.09
N ARG A 106 0.51 -6.01 8.01
CA ARG A 106 0.34 -7.46 7.82
C ARG A 106 1.61 -8.06 7.20
N ASP A 107 1.89 -9.29 7.57
CA ASP A 107 2.80 -10.15 6.80
C ASP A 107 2.00 -10.80 5.67
N SER A 108 2.53 -10.74 4.46
CA SER A 108 1.99 -11.44 3.29
C SER A 108 3.09 -12.30 2.66
N SER A 109 3.23 -13.54 3.14
CA SER A 109 4.28 -14.46 2.70
C SER A 109 5.69 -13.89 2.91
N GLY A 110 5.95 -13.29 4.06
CA GLY A 110 7.23 -12.65 4.39
C GLY A 110 7.30 -11.18 4.03
N LEU A 111 6.54 -10.71 3.03
CA LEU A 111 6.51 -9.28 2.68
C LEU A 111 5.72 -8.50 3.74
N LEU A 112 6.34 -7.48 4.34
CA LEU A 112 5.60 -6.54 5.17
C LEU A 112 4.72 -5.63 4.29
N THR A 113 3.42 -5.64 4.56
CA THR A 113 2.41 -4.89 3.80
C THR A 113 1.58 -3.98 4.71
N LEU A 114 1.04 -2.92 4.11
CA LEU A 114 0.03 -2.07 4.71
C LEU A 114 -1.30 -2.34 3.99
N VAL A 115 -2.31 -2.80 4.74
CA VAL A 115 -3.63 -3.17 4.20
C VAL A 115 -4.68 -2.15 4.64
N PRO A 116 -5.08 -1.20 3.78
CA PRO A 116 -6.19 -0.30 4.04
C PRO A 116 -7.52 -1.06 4.17
N ALA A 117 -8.44 -0.53 4.98
CA ALA A 117 -9.77 -1.12 5.14
C ALA A 117 -10.61 -1.03 3.85
N ASP A 118 -10.46 0.08 3.13
CA ASP A 118 -11.13 0.36 1.86
C ASP A 118 -10.35 1.43 1.07
N PRO A 119 -10.66 1.67 -0.22
CA PRO A 119 -9.92 2.61 -1.07
C PRO A 119 -9.93 4.06 -0.58
N SER A 120 -10.91 4.49 0.21
CA SER A 120 -10.97 5.87 0.73
C SER A 120 -9.88 6.18 1.77
N ALA A 121 -9.29 5.14 2.36
CA ALA A 121 -8.13 5.27 3.25
C ALA A 121 -6.81 5.52 2.50
N VAL A 122 -6.85 5.61 1.17
CA VAL A 122 -5.74 6.02 0.30
C VAL A 122 -6.02 7.41 -0.26
N GLU A 123 -5.34 8.41 0.27
CA GLU A 123 -5.41 9.77 -0.24
C GLU A 123 -4.27 10.03 -1.23
N LEU A 124 -4.57 9.98 -2.54
CA LEU A 124 -3.60 10.33 -3.58
C LEU A 124 -3.52 11.86 -3.80
N ARG A 125 -2.32 12.32 -4.09
CA ARG A 125 -2.02 13.70 -4.52
C ARG A 125 -1.21 13.64 -5.81
N HIS A 126 -1.46 14.61 -6.69
CA HIS A 126 -0.92 14.64 -8.05
C HIS A 126 0.60 14.80 -8.12
N THR A 127 1.21 15.41 -7.10
CA THR A 127 2.64 15.70 -7.05
C THR A 127 3.28 15.03 -5.85
N GLY A 128 4.22 14.11 -6.11
CA GLY A 128 5.13 13.52 -5.15
C GLY A 128 6.59 13.72 -5.57
N GLN A 129 7.51 13.37 -4.68
CA GLN A 129 8.93 13.43 -4.99
C GLN A 129 9.30 12.23 -5.86
N THR A 130 10.11 12.44 -6.89
CA THR A 130 10.66 11.32 -7.65
C THR A 130 11.63 10.55 -6.77
N VAL A 131 11.31 9.27 -6.51
CA VAL A 131 12.21 8.36 -5.80
C VAL A 131 13.28 7.88 -6.76
N LYS A 132 14.54 8.16 -6.43
CA LYS A 132 15.69 7.59 -7.15
C LYS A 132 15.93 6.17 -6.63
N PRO A 133 16.07 5.15 -7.50
CA PRO A 133 16.39 3.80 -7.07
C PRO A 133 17.70 3.77 -6.28
N GLU A 134 17.69 3.10 -5.14
CA GLU A 134 18.88 2.83 -4.34
C GLU A 134 19.78 1.82 -5.06
N ARG A 135 21.06 2.14 -5.23
CA ARG A 135 22.01 1.20 -5.82
C ARG A 135 22.47 0.23 -4.75
N VAL A 136 22.30 -1.05 -4.99
CA VAL A 136 22.71 -2.13 -4.08
C VAL A 136 23.45 -3.21 -4.87
N SER A 137 24.26 -4.01 -4.19
CA SER A 137 24.79 -5.24 -4.78
C SER A 137 23.69 -6.29 -4.89
N THR A 138 23.87 -7.31 -5.73
CA THR A 138 22.86 -8.38 -5.87
C THR A 138 22.66 -9.14 -4.55
N ALA A 139 23.72 -9.47 -3.80
CA ALA A 139 23.59 -10.06 -2.46
C ALA A 139 23.12 -9.07 -1.38
N GLY A 140 23.07 -7.77 -1.68
CA GLY A 140 22.56 -6.73 -0.77
C GLY A 140 21.04 -6.61 -0.77
N VAL A 141 20.34 -7.31 -1.66
CA VAL A 141 18.88 -7.34 -1.70
C VAL A 141 18.39 -8.27 -0.59
N GLY A 142 17.65 -7.70 0.37
CA GLY A 142 17.24 -8.39 1.58
C GLY A 142 16.25 -7.58 2.42
N GLU A 143 16.06 -7.97 3.68
CA GLU A 143 15.14 -7.30 4.63
C GLU A 143 15.38 -5.79 4.72
N ALA A 144 16.65 -5.36 4.70
CA ALA A 144 17.00 -3.94 4.79
C ALA A 144 16.54 -3.12 3.57
N THR A 145 16.39 -3.77 2.40
CA THR A 145 15.91 -3.13 1.17
C THR A 145 14.43 -3.37 0.92
N GLU A 146 13.79 -4.27 1.65
CA GLU A 146 12.40 -4.65 1.45
C GLU A 146 11.46 -3.43 1.43
N GLY A 147 10.56 -3.40 0.44
CA GLY A 147 9.65 -2.30 0.19
C GLY A 147 10.23 -1.14 -0.60
N ARG A 148 11.56 -1.08 -0.79
CA ARG A 148 12.24 0.04 -1.46
C ARG A 148 12.37 -0.18 -2.95
N LEU A 149 12.49 0.93 -3.68
CA LEU A 149 12.91 0.94 -5.07
C LEU A 149 14.44 0.79 -5.15
N VAL A 150 14.91 -0.32 -5.70
CA VAL A 150 16.33 -0.66 -5.79
C VAL A 150 16.81 -0.77 -7.24
N LYS A 151 18.12 -0.78 -7.43
CA LYS A 151 18.80 -0.99 -8.70
C LYS A 151 20.06 -1.82 -8.50
N VAL A 152 20.19 -2.86 -9.31
CA VAL A 152 21.36 -3.74 -9.39
C VAL A 152 21.93 -3.72 -10.81
N VAL A 153 23.22 -4.05 -10.94
CA VAL A 153 23.86 -4.32 -12.24
C VAL A 153 24.64 -5.61 -12.09
N GLY A 154 24.30 -6.63 -12.88
CA GLY A 154 24.93 -7.94 -12.77
C GLY A 154 24.73 -8.76 -14.04
N ARG A 155 25.40 -9.91 -14.09
CA ARG A 155 25.31 -10.87 -15.19
C ARG A 155 24.09 -11.78 -14.99
N ILE A 156 23.36 -12.06 -16.06
CA ILE A 156 22.33 -13.10 -16.05
C ILE A 156 23.03 -14.45 -15.88
N THR A 157 22.76 -15.13 -14.77
CA THR A 157 23.30 -16.45 -14.44
C THR A 157 22.32 -17.56 -14.82
N GLN A 158 21.02 -17.30 -14.70
CA GLN A 158 19.95 -18.19 -15.15
C GLN A 158 19.01 -17.46 -16.10
N ALA A 159 18.73 -18.08 -17.24
CA ALA A 159 17.80 -17.55 -18.24
C ALA A 159 16.38 -17.41 -17.67
N PRO A 160 15.55 -16.51 -18.22
CA PRO A 160 14.14 -16.46 -17.90
C PRO A 160 13.46 -17.83 -18.02
N THR A 161 12.86 -18.27 -16.92
CA THR A 161 12.07 -19.49 -16.83
C THR A 161 10.62 -19.11 -16.62
N SER A 162 9.70 -19.77 -17.34
CA SER A 162 8.25 -19.53 -17.23
C SER A 162 7.74 -19.98 -15.87
N ASP A 163 6.97 -19.10 -15.22
CA ASP A 163 6.21 -19.36 -14.00
C ASP A 163 4.76 -18.90 -14.19
N LEU A 164 4.23 -19.13 -15.40
CA LEU A 164 2.87 -18.75 -15.75
C LEU A 164 1.84 -19.53 -14.90
N PRO A 165 0.71 -18.90 -14.51
CA PRO A 165 0.22 -17.60 -15.01
C PRO A 165 0.83 -16.36 -14.33
N TYR A 166 1.79 -16.53 -13.43
CA TYR A 166 2.31 -15.45 -12.59
C TYR A 166 3.35 -14.57 -13.29
N GLY A 167 4.26 -15.17 -14.06
CA GLY A 167 5.32 -14.40 -14.70
C GLY A 167 6.52 -15.22 -15.13
N TYR A 168 7.69 -14.61 -15.03
CA TYR A 168 8.97 -15.21 -15.38
C TYR A 168 10.03 -14.95 -14.32
N LYS A 169 10.87 -15.95 -14.08
CA LYS A 169 11.97 -15.90 -13.10
C LYS A 169 13.31 -15.89 -13.82
N LEU A 170 14.21 -14.98 -13.46
CA LEU A 170 15.62 -15.01 -13.90
C LEU A 170 16.54 -14.63 -12.74
N SER A 171 17.79 -15.09 -12.81
CA SER A 171 18.79 -14.81 -11.78
C SER A 171 19.87 -13.88 -12.29
N VAL A 172 20.22 -12.88 -11.48
CA VAL A 172 21.26 -11.89 -11.78
C VAL A 172 22.29 -11.88 -10.66
N ASP A 173 23.57 -11.83 -11.01
CA ASP A 173 24.68 -11.83 -10.05
C ASP A 173 25.77 -10.84 -10.47
N ASP A 174 26.17 -9.95 -9.58
CA ASP A 174 27.28 -9.00 -9.77
C ASP A 174 28.65 -9.53 -9.28
N GLY A 175 28.68 -10.77 -8.80
CA GLY A 175 29.83 -11.42 -8.17
C GLY A 175 29.73 -11.48 -6.64
N SER A 176 28.80 -10.76 -6.03
CA SER A 176 28.54 -10.81 -4.58
C SER A 176 27.59 -11.93 -4.17
N GLY A 177 26.80 -12.46 -5.11
CA GLY A 177 25.78 -13.48 -4.88
C GLY A 177 24.51 -13.22 -5.69
N SER A 178 23.77 -14.28 -6.00
CA SER A 178 22.61 -14.20 -6.89
C SER A 178 21.39 -13.52 -6.24
N VAL A 179 20.68 -12.70 -7.00
CA VAL A 179 19.33 -12.22 -6.69
C VAL A 179 18.32 -12.72 -7.72
N LEU A 180 17.11 -13.06 -7.27
CA LEU A 180 15.98 -13.39 -8.13
C LEU A 180 15.35 -12.12 -8.68
N ILE A 181 15.10 -12.09 -9.98
CA ILE A 181 14.27 -11.07 -10.62
C ILE A 181 12.96 -11.76 -11.01
N PHE A 182 11.85 -11.24 -10.51
CA PHE A 182 10.51 -11.75 -10.82
C PHE A 182 9.79 -10.77 -11.75
N VAL A 183 9.45 -11.22 -12.96
CA VAL A 183 8.81 -10.39 -13.99
C VAL A 183 7.34 -10.75 -14.06
N ASN A 184 6.50 -9.92 -13.44
CA ASN A 184 5.04 -10.02 -13.45
C ASN A 184 4.44 -9.78 -14.85
N VAL A 185 3.33 -10.47 -15.19
CA VAL A 185 2.75 -10.40 -16.54
C VAL A 185 2.17 -9.02 -16.89
N GLN A 186 1.73 -8.24 -15.90
CA GLN A 186 1.19 -6.89 -16.12
C GLN A 186 2.27 -5.86 -16.48
N THR A 187 3.55 -6.16 -16.24
CA THR A 187 4.66 -5.21 -16.45
C THR A 187 4.99 -4.99 -17.92
N GLY A 188 4.53 -5.88 -18.81
CA GLY A 188 4.79 -5.81 -20.25
C GLY A 188 6.25 -5.98 -20.65
N ILE A 189 7.10 -6.47 -19.73
CA ILE A 189 8.53 -6.68 -19.98
C ILE A 189 8.71 -7.91 -20.86
N ASP A 190 9.33 -7.73 -22.03
CA ASP A 190 9.73 -8.84 -22.89
C ASP A 190 11.04 -9.47 -22.38
N VAL A 191 10.94 -10.72 -21.92
CA VAL A 191 12.09 -11.50 -21.43
C VAL A 191 12.73 -12.38 -22.50
N SER A 192 12.14 -12.50 -23.69
CA SER A 192 12.58 -13.45 -24.74
C SER A 192 13.99 -13.15 -25.28
N THR A 193 14.42 -11.89 -25.15
CA THR A 193 15.73 -11.41 -25.59
C THR A 193 16.84 -11.60 -24.55
N LEU A 194 16.47 -11.90 -23.30
CA LEU A 194 17.40 -12.03 -22.17
C LEU A 194 18.04 -13.43 -22.16
N LYS A 195 19.37 -13.48 -22.05
CA LYS A 195 20.15 -14.72 -22.12
C LYS A 195 21.24 -14.76 -21.06
N PRO A 196 21.60 -15.95 -20.54
CA PRO A 196 22.77 -16.11 -19.69
C PRO A 196 24.00 -15.52 -20.39
N GLY A 197 24.83 -14.81 -19.64
CA GLY A 197 25.99 -14.13 -20.21
C GLY A 197 25.89 -12.62 -20.25
N GLN A 198 24.70 -12.10 -20.56
CA GLN A 198 24.48 -10.67 -20.67
C GLN A 198 24.60 -9.99 -19.30
N THR A 199 25.21 -8.82 -19.27
CA THR A 199 25.12 -7.92 -18.11
C THR A 199 23.89 -7.05 -18.27
N VAL A 200 23.03 -7.06 -17.25
CA VAL A 200 21.82 -6.26 -17.18
C VAL A 200 21.87 -5.28 -16.03
N ARG A 201 21.26 -4.12 -16.23
CA ARG A 201 20.85 -3.21 -15.16
C ARG A 201 19.36 -3.44 -14.91
N VAL A 202 19.04 -3.82 -13.68
CA VAL A 202 17.66 -4.05 -13.23
C VAL A 202 17.27 -2.96 -12.22
N THR A 203 16.06 -2.43 -12.33
CA THR A 203 15.45 -1.51 -11.36
C THR A 203 14.09 -2.07 -10.99
N GLY A 204 13.72 -2.05 -9.72
CA GLY A 204 12.44 -2.62 -9.31
C GLY A 204 12.16 -2.49 -7.83
N PHE A 205 10.98 -2.95 -7.46
CA PHE A 205 10.57 -3.05 -6.06
C PHE A 205 11.27 -4.23 -5.41
N SER A 206 11.96 -4.01 -4.30
CA SER A 206 12.55 -5.08 -3.49
C SER A 206 11.44 -5.72 -2.67
N SER A 207 11.09 -6.96 -2.99
CA SER A 207 10.04 -7.73 -2.33
C SER A 207 10.61 -8.98 -1.66
N GLN A 208 9.72 -9.74 -1.03
CA GLN A 208 10.00 -11.03 -0.44
C GLN A 208 8.84 -11.98 -0.71
N PHE A 209 9.16 -13.22 -1.05
CA PHE A 209 8.21 -14.32 -1.11
C PHE A 209 8.76 -15.55 -0.38
N GLY A 210 8.12 -15.89 0.74
CA GLY A 210 8.61 -16.90 1.66
C GLY A 210 9.96 -16.49 2.24
N THR A 211 11.00 -17.26 1.91
CA THR A 211 12.38 -17.01 2.36
C THR A 211 13.26 -16.36 1.30
N HIS A 212 12.70 -15.99 0.14
CA HIS A 212 13.46 -15.43 -0.98
C HIS A 212 13.18 -13.95 -1.12
N TYR A 213 14.25 -13.15 -1.22
CA TYR A 213 14.15 -11.76 -1.64
C TYR A 213 14.30 -11.67 -3.15
N GLU A 214 13.48 -10.82 -3.74
CA GLU A 214 13.45 -10.64 -5.18
C GLU A 214 13.30 -9.17 -5.56
N ILE A 215 13.62 -8.86 -6.81
CA ILE A 215 13.33 -7.55 -7.40
C ILE A 215 12.21 -7.75 -8.41
N ASP A 216 11.11 -7.03 -8.24
CA ASP A 216 10.00 -6.92 -9.17
C ASP A 216 10.16 -5.66 -10.04
N PRO A 217 10.59 -5.79 -11.31
CA PRO A 217 10.71 -4.65 -12.22
C PRO A 217 9.33 -4.17 -12.66
N ARG A 218 9.15 -2.87 -12.90
CA ARG A 218 7.81 -2.26 -12.98
C ARG A 218 7.29 -2.08 -14.40
N TRP A 219 8.19 -1.99 -15.39
CA TRP A 219 7.86 -1.73 -16.80
C TRP A 219 9.08 -2.02 -17.72
N PRO A 220 8.95 -2.02 -19.07
CA PRO A 220 10.01 -2.46 -20.00
C PRO A 220 11.38 -1.79 -19.85
N ASN A 221 11.41 -0.55 -19.37
CA ASN A 221 12.66 0.19 -19.18
C ASN A 221 13.44 -0.18 -17.91
N ASP A 222 12.85 -0.97 -17.01
CA ASP A 222 13.47 -1.36 -15.76
C ASP A 222 14.48 -2.52 -15.91
N ILE A 223 14.45 -3.29 -17.01
CA ILE A 223 15.52 -4.22 -17.39
C ILE A 223 16.20 -3.70 -18.66
N LYS A 224 17.52 -3.48 -18.60
CA LYS A 224 18.33 -3.07 -19.75
C LYS A 224 19.59 -3.90 -19.83
N VAL A 225 19.84 -4.53 -20.98
CA VAL A 225 21.17 -5.08 -21.30
C VAL A 225 22.15 -3.90 -21.43
N VAL A 226 23.27 -3.99 -20.73
CA VAL A 226 24.33 -2.97 -20.70
C VAL A 226 25.68 -3.49 -21.22
N ALA A 227 25.86 -4.81 -21.28
CA ALA A 227 26.95 -5.49 -21.98
C ALA A 227 26.49 -6.90 -22.40
N ALA A 228 27.07 -7.45 -23.47
CA ALA A 228 26.73 -8.76 -24.03
C ALA A 228 27.98 -9.64 -24.14
#